data_AF-A0A9W4KPA4-F1
#
_entry.id   AF-A0A9W4KPA4-F1
#
_cell.length_a   1.000
_cell.length_b   1.000
_cell.length_c   1.000
_cell.angle_alpha   90.00
_cell.angle_beta   90.00
_cell.angle_gamma   90.00
#
_symmetry.space_group_name_H-M   'P 1'
#
loop_
_entity.id
_entity.type
_entity.pdbx_description
1 polymer ?
#
loop_
_entity_poly.entity_id
_entity_poly.type
_entity_poly.pdbx_seq_one_letter_code
_entity_poly.pdbx_strand_id
1 'polypeptide(L)'
;MHAAGMLISSSARLNRRTRFCRQGIIPTGRGTQLHRALPTSTQHTTITMKSLSPALASLANVFKIPMSMAPVRPSISRACHETLNRQTQQPGPVTAALQSAPFSTTSAMAARKGKGPVVDKRITLIRYFLHHPLTPRPLRFSRNRYLRHWTIHRAWQLFRAQQRRKHELEMMRQYQSMQDACEELRTGAGDGGKLFRVSMNKKGIFTDMFPIEYARMQTDSPPSEGWNYDWKRPGQK
;
A
#
# COMPACT_ATOMS: atom_id res chain seq x y z
N MET A 1 -45.16 15.54 27.81
CA MET A 1 -45.07 14.66 28.99
C MET A 1 -45.97 13.44 28.74
N HIS A 2 -45.47 12.24 29.07
CA HIS A 2 -46.07 10.88 28.89
C HIS A 2 -46.15 10.40 27.43
N ALA A 3 -45.42 9.40 26.92
CA ALA A 3 -44.82 8.14 27.40
C ALA A 3 -45.79 6.96 27.58
N ALA A 4 -45.81 6.06 26.58
CA ALA A 4 -45.95 4.59 26.61
C ALA A 4 -46.22 4.13 25.15
N GLY A 5 -45.58 3.15 24.52
CA GLY A 5 -44.79 2.02 24.98
C GLY A 5 -45.47 0.73 24.54
N MET A 6 -45.06 0.10 23.44
CA MET A 6 -45.20 -1.35 23.27
C MET A 6 -44.26 -1.91 22.18
N LEU A 7 -43.31 -2.72 22.65
CA LEU A 7 -42.44 -3.62 21.90
C LEU A 7 -43.19 -4.93 21.64
N ILE A 8 -43.15 -5.47 20.42
CA ILE A 8 -43.16 -6.93 20.20
C ILE A 8 -42.13 -7.30 19.13
N SER A 9 -41.21 -8.15 19.56
CA SER A 9 -40.19 -8.86 18.82
C SER A 9 -40.82 -9.97 17.97
N SER A 10 -40.36 -10.18 16.73
CA SER A 10 -40.34 -11.54 16.18
C SER A 10 -39.26 -11.73 15.12
N SER A 11 -38.52 -12.82 15.32
CA SER A 11 -37.35 -13.27 14.62
C SER A 11 -37.78 -14.28 13.55
N ALA A 12 -37.39 -14.08 12.28
CA ALA A 12 -37.53 -15.12 11.26
C ALA A 12 -36.31 -15.14 10.34
N ARG A 13 -35.44 -16.08 10.65
CA ARG A 13 -34.26 -16.52 9.93
C ARG A 13 -34.73 -17.33 8.71
N LEU A 14 -34.53 -16.84 7.48
CA LEU A 14 -34.71 -17.66 6.28
C LEU A 14 -33.40 -17.82 5.50
N ASN A 15 -32.97 -19.08 5.50
CA ASN A 15 -31.80 -19.66 4.89
C ASN A 15 -32.08 -19.87 3.39
N ARG A 16 -31.37 -19.17 2.49
CA ARG A 16 -31.37 -19.51 1.05
C ARG A 16 -29.97 -19.89 0.59
N ARG A 17 -29.72 -21.20 0.67
CA ARG A 17 -28.72 -21.92 -0.13
C ARG A 17 -29.11 -21.85 -1.59
N THR A 18 -28.42 -21.05 -2.39
CA THR A 18 -28.44 -21.19 -3.86
C THR A 18 -27.31 -22.13 -4.27
N ARG A 19 -27.67 -23.38 -4.59
CA ARG A 19 -26.81 -24.33 -5.32
C ARG A 19 -26.76 -23.86 -6.77
N PHE A 20 -25.59 -23.50 -7.27
CA PHE A 20 -25.40 -23.21 -8.69
C PHE A 20 -25.03 -24.51 -9.41
N CYS A 21 -25.82 -24.85 -10.41
CA CYS A 21 -25.66 -26.00 -11.28
C CYS A 21 -24.30 -25.96 -12.00
N ARG A 22 -23.63 -27.11 -11.98
CA ARG A 22 -22.47 -27.45 -12.80
C ARG A 22 -22.86 -28.67 -13.60
N GLN A 23 -22.99 -28.56 -14.92
CA GLN A 23 -22.73 -29.65 -15.87
C GLN A 23 -22.80 -29.10 -17.30
N GLY A 24 -21.61 -28.86 -17.85
CA GLY A 24 -21.36 -28.72 -19.28
C GLY A 24 -21.06 -30.08 -19.88
N ILE A 25 -21.52 -30.22 -21.11
CA ILE A 25 -21.53 -31.41 -21.98
C ILE A 25 -20.12 -31.68 -22.54
N ILE A 26 -19.72 -32.95 -22.61
CA ILE A 26 -18.57 -33.45 -23.41
C ILE A 26 -19.06 -34.67 -24.19
N PRO A 27 -18.86 -34.74 -25.52
CA PRO A 27 -18.95 -35.99 -26.27
C PRO A 27 -17.62 -36.36 -26.93
N THR A 28 -17.27 -37.64 -26.89
CA THR A 28 -16.40 -38.46 -27.79
C THR A 28 -15.95 -39.66 -26.95
N GLY A 29 -15.94 -40.92 -27.35
CA GLY A 29 -15.95 -41.58 -28.64
C GLY A 29 -15.27 -42.94 -28.40
N ARG A 30 -15.81 -44.01 -29.00
CA ARG A 30 -15.44 -45.42 -28.79
C ARG A 30 -13.96 -45.73 -29.04
N GLY A 31 -13.42 -46.69 -28.29
CA GLY A 31 -12.18 -47.40 -28.60
C GLY A 31 -12.14 -48.74 -27.87
N THR A 32 -11.96 -49.80 -28.65
CA THR A 32 -12.16 -51.22 -28.36
C THR A 32 -11.02 -51.91 -27.61
N GLN A 33 -11.39 -53.05 -27.00
CA GLN A 33 -10.63 -54.19 -26.46
C GLN A 33 -9.14 -54.35 -26.85
N LEU A 34 -8.30 -54.87 -25.94
CA LEU A 34 -7.85 -56.28 -25.92
C LEU A 34 -6.73 -56.54 -24.87
N HIS A 35 -6.89 -57.67 -24.17
CA HIS A 35 -5.86 -58.63 -23.70
C HIS A 35 -4.87 -58.34 -22.56
N ARG A 36 -5.02 -59.18 -21.51
CA ARG A 36 -4.02 -60.08 -20.87
C ARG A 36 -2.63 -59.53 -20.54
N ALA A 37 -2.27 -59.53 -19.25
CA ALA A 37 -1.50 -60.61 -18.61
C ALA A 37 -0.88 -60.13 -17.28
N LEU A 38 -1.10 -60.89 -16.20
CA LEU A 38 -0.28 -60.89 -14.99
C LEU A 38 1.08 -61.53 -15.30
N PRO A 39 2.15 -61.07 -14.65
CA PRO A 39 2.91 -62.03 -13.86
C PRO A 39 3.28 -61.51 -12.47
N THR A 40 3.21 -62.45 -11.53
CA THR A 40 3.80 -62.44 -10.20
C THR A 40 5.32 -62.29 -10.25
N SER A 41 5.88 -61.42 -9.40
CA SER A 41 7.24 -61.61 -8.88
C SER A 41 7.40 -60.93 -7.52
N THR A 42 8.15 -61.62 -6.68
CA THR A 42 8.27 -61.53 -5.23
C THR A 42 9.61 -60.86 -4.89
N GLN A 43 9.57 -59.94 -3.91
CA GLN A 43 10.66 -59.46 -3.04
C GLN A 43 11.78 -58.56 -3.64
N HIS A 44 11.93 -57.35 -3.07
CA HIS A 44 12.97 -57.00 -2.08
C HIS A 44 12.98 -55.48 -1.87
N THR A 45 12.68 -55.04 -0.64
CA THR A 45 12.77 -53.65 -0.21
C THR A 45 14.23 -53.23 -0.04
N THR A 46 14.75 -52.44 -0.97
CA THR A 46 15.92 -51.58 -0.73
C THR A 46 15.45 -50.14 -0.77
N ILE A 47 15.58 -49.44 0.36
CA ILE A 47 15.25 -48.04 0.50
C ILE A 47 16.29 -47.25 -0.30
N THR A 48 15.93 -46.90 -1.53
CA THR A 48 16.66 -45.95 -2.37
C THR A 48 16.18 -44.55 -2.00
N MET A 49 17.08 -43.73 -1.46
CA MET A 49 16.86 -42.30 -1.25
C MET A 49 16.64 -41.64 -2.61
N LYS A 50 15.37 -41.37 -2.96
CA LYS A 50 15.01 -40.63 -4.17
C LYS A 50 15.65 -39.24 -4.13
N SER A 51 16.65 -38.99 -4.98
CA SER A 51 17.18 -37.65 -5.16
C SER A 51 16.07 -36.76 -5.71
N LEU A 52 15.72 -35.72 -4.96
CA LEU A 52 14.74 -34.72 -5.40
C LEU A 52 15.24 -34.07 -6.69
N SER A 53 14.36 -33.96 -7.69
CA SER A 53 14.70 -33.26 -8.92
C SER A 53 15.06 -31.79 -8.63
N PRO A 54 16.00 -31.19 -9.38
CA PRO A 54 16.45 -29.81 -9.14
C PRO A 54 15.31 -28.78 -9.17
N ALA A 55 14.21 -29.08 -9.87
CA ALA A 55 13.00 -28.26 -9.89
C ALA A 55 12.26 -28.24 -8.52
N LEU A 56 12.18 -29.37 -7.83
CA LEU A 56 11.55 -29.46 -6.50
C LEU A 56 12.41 -28.82 -5.41
N ALA A 57 13.74 -28.93 -5.51
CA ALA A 57 14.68 -28.23 -4.64
C ALA A 57 14.62 -26.70 -4.80
N SER A 58 14.38 -26.21 -6.02
CA SER A 58 14.25 -24.78 -6.32
C SER A 58 12.97 -24.17 -5.73
N LEU A 59 11.84 -24.89 -5.77
CA LEU A 59 10.58 -24.46 -5.13
C LEU A 59 10.65 -24.45 -3.59
N ALA A 60 11.44 -25.34 -2.98
CA ALA A 60 11.62 -25.38 -1.53
C ALA A 60 12.36 -24.14 -0.97
N ASN A 61 13.14 -23.43 -1.80
CA ASN A 61 13.77 -22.17 -1.42
C ASN A 61 12.84 -20.94 -1.57
N VAL A 62 11.71 -21.06 -2.28
CA VAL A 62 10.73 -19.97 -2.44
C VAL A 62 9.81 -19.84 -1.21
N PHE A 63 9.64 -20.91 -0.43
CA PHE A 63 8.78 -20.92 0.76
C PHE A 63 9.51 -20.81 2.10
N LYS A 64 10.81 -20.48 2.10
CA LYS A 64 11.49 -20.06 3.34
C LYS A 64 11.04 -18.64 3.69
N ILE A 65 9.98 -18.55 4.48
CA ILE A 65 9.60 -17.34 5.20
C ILE A 65 10.81 -16.97 6.09
N PRO A 66 11.51 -15.85 5.87
CA PRO A 66 12.54 -15.41 6.80
C PRO A 66 11.85 -15.04 8.11
N MET A 67 12.04 -15.87 9.12
CA MET A 67 11.73 -15.55 10.50
C MET A 67 12.53 -14.29 10.88
N SER A 68 11.80 -13.18 11.08
CA SER A 68 12.18 -11.97 11.81
C SER A 68 13.66 -11.57 11.79
N MET A 69 14.05 -10.74 10.83
CA MET A 69 15.12 -9.78 11.08
C MET A 69 14.57 -8.69 12.00
N ALA A 70 14.95 -8.73 13.27
CA ALA A 70 14.71 -7.64 14.21
C ALA A 70 15.46 -6.38 13.73
N PRO A 71 14.88 -5.17 13.84
CA PRO A 71 15.61 -3.96 13.51
C PRO A 71 16.72 -3.73 14.54
N VAL A 72 17.97 -3.79 14.08
CA VAL A 72 19.15 -3.31 14.80
C VAL A 72 18.96 -1.82 15.07
N ARG A 73 18.74 -1.47 16.34
CA ARG A 73 18.83 -0.08 16.79
C ARG A 73 20.32 0.32 16.79
N PRO A 74 20.71 1.48 16.24
CA PRO A 74 22.02 2.02 16.50
C PRO A 74 22.11 2.42 17.98
N SER A 75 22.96 1.70 18.73
CA SER A 75 23.39 2.08 20.06
C SER A 75 24.32 3.28 19.92
N ILE A 76 23.84 4.47 20.28
CA ILE A 76 24.68 5.65 20.39
C ILE A 76 25.59 5.44 21.60
N SER A 77 26.89 5.37 21.32
CA SER A 77 28.00 5.20 22.25
C SER A 77 27.86 6.06 23.51
N ARG A 78 27.76 5.39 24.67
CA ARG A 78 28.21 5.95 25.95
C ARG A 78 29.71 5.71 26.05
N ALA A 79 30.51 6.62 25.53
CA ALA A 79 31.96 6.58 25.65
C ALA A 79 32.48 7.95 26.09
N CYS A 80 32.16 8.38 27.31
CA CYS A 80 32.72 9.63 27.88
C CYS A 80 32.94 9.64 29.41
N HIS A 81 32.88 8.51 30.12
CA HIS A 81 33.08 8.53 31.59
C HIS A 81 33.99 7.40 32.06
N GLU A 82 35.24 7.35 31.59
CA GLU A 82 36.19 6.38 32.15
C GLU A 82 37.68 6.79 32.07
N THR A 83 37.99 8.09 32.03
CA THR A 83 39.38 8.57 31.99
C THR A 83 39.70 9.67 33.00
N LEU A 84 39.07 9.66 34.17
CA LEU A 84 39.36 10.64 35.24
C LEU A 84 39.40 10.05 36.65
N ASN A 85 39.74 8.76 36.79
CA ASN A 85 39.86 8.14 38.11
C ASN A 85 41.25 7.54 38.40
N ARG A 86 42.31 8.11 37.81
CA ARG A 86 43.67 7.65 38.07
C ARG A 86 44.66 8.80 38.13
N GLN A 87 44.67 9.51 39.26
CA GLN A 87 45.90 10.09 39.82
C GLN A 87 45.69 10.51 41.28
N THR A 88 46.18 9.65 42.16
CA THR A 88 46.51 9.89 43.56
C THR A 88 47.70 10.86 43.65
N GLN A 89 47.64 11.85 44.56
CA GLN A 89 48.67 12.22 45.58
C GLN A 89 48.59 13.71 46.01
N GLN A 90 48.16 13.91 47.27
CA GLN A 90 48.57 14.84 48.34
C GLN A 90 48.79 16.38 48.11
N PRO A 91 48.49 17.23 49.13
CA PRO A 91 48.32 18.68 48.98
C PRO A 91 49.51 19.53 49.46
N GLY A 92 49.81 20.61 48.74
CA GLY A 92 50.72 21.70 49.15
C GLY A 92 50.04 23.07 48.99
N PRO A 93 50.27 24.06 49.88
CA PRO A 93 49.36 25.19 50.04
C PRO A 93 49.80 26.42 49.23
N VAL A 94 50.04 26.33 47.92
CA VAL A 94 50.41 27.52 47.12
C VAL A 94 49.96 27.46 45.66
N THR A 95 48.78 26.92 45.34
CA THR A 95 48.20 27.01 43.98
C THR A 95 46.66 26.99 43.98
N ALA A 96 46.03 27.77 44.87
CA ALA A 96 44.56 27.79 45.02
C ALA A 96 43.83 28.83 44.15
N ALA A 97 44.49 29.49 43.19
CA ALA A 97 43.88 30.63 42.48
C ALA A 97 43.47 30.37 41.01
N LEU A 98 43.69 29.18 40.43
CA LEU A 98 43.50 28.99 38.98
C LEU A 98 42.64 27.80 38.51
N GLN A 99 41.85 27.14 39.37
CA GLN A 99 41.12 25.91 39.00
C GLN A 99 39.59 25.93 39.13
N SER A 100 38.92 27.07 38.89
CA SER A 100 37.44 27.08 38.85
C SER A 100 36.83 27.95 37.75
N ALA A 101 37.48 28.04 36.58
CA ALA A 101 36.77 28.51 35.40
C ALA A 101 36.05 27.31 34.74
N PRO A 102 34.70 27.21 34.81
CA PRO A 102 33.99 26.21 34.02
C PRO A 102 34.23 26.49 32.54
N PHE A 103 34.84 25.53 31.84
CA PHE A 103 34.88 25.51 30.38
C PHE A 103 33.45 25.31 29.86
N SER A 104 32.71 26.41 29.76
CA SER A 104 31.38 26.46 29.16
C SER A 104 31.44 27.44 27.99
N THR A 105 31.37 26.92 26.77
CA THR A 105 31.36 27.72 25.53
C THR A 105 30.03 28.48 25.33
N THR A 106 29.18 28.55 26.34
CA THR A 106 27.96 29.36 26.30
C THR A 106 28.23 30.67 27.03
N SER A 107 28.22 31.78 26.29
CA SER A 107 28.35 33.13 26.85
C SER A 107 27.36 33.32 28.00
N ALA A 108 27.83 33.69 29.19
CA ALA A 108 26.96 34.03 30.32
C ALA A 108 25.95 35.09 29.88
N MET A 109 24.67 34.72 29.78
CA MET A 109 23.64 35.64 29.31
C MET A 109 23.46 36.76 30.33
N ALA A 110 23.67 38.00 29.88
CA ALA A 110 23.38 39.19 30.68
C ALA A 110 21.95 39.11 31.24
N ALA A 111 21.79 39.41 32.53
CA ALA A 111 20.49 39.47 33.17
C ALA A 111 19.59 40.51 32.48
N ARG A 112 18.63 40.05 31.68
CA ARG A 112 17.68 40.93 30.99
C ARG A 112 16.64 41.42 31.99
N LYS A 113 16.84 42.61 32.54
CA LYS A 113 15.83 43.35 33.31
C LYS A 113 14.83 43.98 32.32
N GLY A 114 13.75 43.26 32.00
CA GLY A 114 12.69 43.73 31.11
C GLY A 114 11.98 42.57 30.39
N LYS A 115 10.69 42.74 30.07
CA LYS A 115 9.77 41.76 29.44
C LYS A 115 10.52 40.73 28.56
N GLY A 116 10.27 39.44 28.82
CA GLY A 116 10.92 38.32 28.14
C GLY A 116 10.86 38.41 26.61
N PRO A 117 11.73 37.67 25.90
CA PRO A 117 11.85 37.79 24.45
C PRO A 117 10.48 37.63 23.79
N VAL A 118 10.10 38.58 22.94
CA VAL A 118 8.92 38.46 22.08
C VAL A 118 9.20 37.29 21.14
N VAL A 119 8.72 36.10 21.49
CA VAL A 119 8.80 34.93 20.63
C VAL A 119 7.87 35.18 19.46
N ASP A 120 8.42 35.25 18.25
CA ASP A 120 7.62 35.40 17.04
C ASP A 120 6.51 34.33 17.03
N LYS A 121 5.26 34.79 16.90
CA LYS A 121 4.07 33.91 16.85
C LYS A 121 4.22 32.86 15.75
N ARG A 122 4.88 33.20 14.63
CA ARG A 122 5.19 32.26 13.55
C ARG A 122 6.05 31.11 14.05
N ILE A 123 7.10 31.41 14.81
CA ILE A 123 7.99 30.40 15.41
C ILE A 123 7.23 29.55 16.43
N THR A 124 6.34 30.15 17.23
CA THR A 124 5.47 29.41 18.16
C THR A 124 4.51 28.46 17.43
N LEU A 125 3.87 28.91 16.34
CA LEU A 125 3.00 28.09 15.49
C LEU A 125 3.78 26.94 14.84
N ILE A 126 4.97 27.23 14.29
CA ILE A 126 5.86 26.21 13.72
C ILE A 126 6.23 25.17 14.78
N ARG A 127 6.66 25.59 15.97
CA ARG A 127 6.98 24.68 17.09
C ARG A 127 5.77 23.84 17.51
N TYR A 128 4.59 24.46 17.54
CA TYR A 128 3.34 23.77 17.90
C TYR A 128 2.94 22.70 16.88
N PHE A 129 3.06 22.97 15.58
CA PHE A 129 2.73 22.00 14.53
C PHE A 129 3.79 20.90 14.37
N LEU A 130 5.07 21.20 14.59
CA LEU A 130 6.15 20.20 14.55
C LEU A 130 6.13 19.27 15.78
N HIS A 131 5.89 19.85 16.95
CA HIS A 131 5.89 19.12 18.22
C HIS A 131 4.58 19.38 18.96
N HIS A 132 3.51 18.76 18.46
CA HIS A 132 2.19 18.94 19.04
C HIS A 132 2.06 18.12 20.34
N PRO A 133 1.86 18.78 21.50
CA PRO A 133 1.83 18.09 22.80
C PRO A 133 0.63 17.16 22.97
N LEU A 134 -0.43 17.31 22.17
CA LEU A 134 -1.62 16.44 22.20
C LEU A 134 -1.56 15.30 21.18
N THR A 135 -0.37 14.97 20.65
CA THR A 135 -0.22 13.78 19.81
C THR A 135 -0.57 12.53 20.64
N PRO A 136 -1.63 11.79 20.27
CA PRO A 136 -2.05 10.65 21.07
C PRO A 136 -0.97 9.57 21.05
N ARG A 137 -0.82 8.86 22.17
CA ARG A 137 0.07 7.70 22.24
C ARG A 137 -0.38 6.63 21.24
N PRO A 138 0.53 5.82 20.67
CA PRO A 138 0.17 4.71 19.81
C PRO A 138 -0.86 3.78 20.48
N LEU A 139 -1.87 3.40 19.71
CA LEU A 139 -3.00 2.60 20.21
C LEU A 139 -2.55 1.19 20.58
N ARG A 140 -2.91 0.74 21.79
CA ARG A 140 -2.62 -0.61 22.29
C ARG A 140 -3.85 -1.48 22.15
N PHE A 141 -3.75 -2.55 21.36
CA PHE A 141 -4.83 -3.49 21.15
C PHE A 141 -4.71 -4.72 22.07
N SER A 142 -5.84 -5.23 22.55
CA SER A 142 -5.90 -6.60 23.10
C SER A 142 -5.76 -7.62 21.98
N ARG A 143 -5.41 -8.86 22.31
CA ARG A 143 -5.15 -9.94 21.33
C ARG A 143 -6.31 -10.13 20.33
N ASN A 144 -7.54 -10.30 20.82
CA ASN A 144 -8.71 -10.50 19.95
C ASN A 144 -9.01 -9.27 19.07
N ARG A 145 -8.81 -8.06 19.58
CA ARG A 145 -8.98 -6.81 18.81
C ARG A 145 -7.92 -6.68 17.72
N TYR A 146 -6.67 -7.02 18.04
CA TYR A 146 -5.56 -7.03 17.09
C TYR A 146 -5.82 -8.02 15.95
N LEU A 147 -6.28 -9.24 16.25
CA LEU A 147 -6.60 -10.23 15.23
C LEU A 147 -7.72 -9.77 14.30
N ARG A 148 -8.81 -9.18 14.83
CA ARG A 148 -9.88 -8.62 13.98
C ARG A 148 -9.36 -7.52 13.07
N HIS A 149 -8.57 -6.59 13.62
CA HIS A 149 -7.96 -5.51 12.84
C HIS A 149 -7.05 -6.07 11.74
N TRP A 150 -6.22 -7.05 12.06
CA TRP A 150 -5.32 -7.71 11.11
C TRP A 150 -6.10 -8.40 9.98
N THR A 151 -7.18 -9.11 10.29
CA THR A 151 -8.03 -9.76 9.28
C THR A 151 -8.68 -8.74 8.36
N ILE A 152 -9.24 -7.66 8.90
CA ILE A 152 -9.85 -6.57 8.09
C ILE A 152 -8.79 -5.92 7.20
N HIS A 153 -7.60 -5.60 7.75
CA HIS A 153 -6.51 -5.02 7.00
C HIS A 153 -6.05 -5.94 5.86
N ARG A 154 -5.93 -7.25 6.11
CA ARG A 154 -5.53 -8.20 5.07
C ARG A 154 -6.60 -8.33 3.99
N ALA A 155 -7.88 -8.40 4.36
CA ALA A 155 -8.99 -8.41 3.42
C ALA A 155 -8.99 -7.16 2.54
N TRP A 156 -8.74 -5.98 3.12
CA TRP A 156 -8.61 -4.72 2.39
C TRP A 156 -7.44 -4.73 1.39
N GLN A 157 -6.28 -5.25 1.80
CA GLN A 157 -5.14 -5.40 0.89
C GLN A 157 -5.46 -6.30 -0.31
N LEU A 158 -6.14 -7.43 -0.06
CA LEU A 158 -6.57 -8.35 -1.12
C LEU A 158 -7.58 -7.68 -2.07
N PHE A 159 -8.58 -6.99 -1.52
CA PHE A 159 -9.54 -6.22 -2.30
C PHE A 159 -8.85 -5.17 -3.18
N ARG A 160 -7.92 -4.38 -2.62
CA ARG A 160 -7.14 -3.40 -3.40
C ARG A 160 -6.29 -4.04 -4.49
N ALA A 161 -5.69 -5.20 -4.23
CA ALA A 161 -4.94 -5.93 -5.24
C ALA A 161 -5.85 -6.40 -6.39
N GLN A 162 -7.05 -6.89 -6.08
CA GLN A 162 -8.05 -7.26 -7.08
C GLN A 162 -8.52 -6.05 -7.89
N GLN A 163 -8.79 -4.91 -7.25
CA GLN A 163 -9.19 -3.67 -7.94
C GLN A 163 -8.11 -3.16 -8.89
N ARG A 164 -6.83 -3.16 -8.47
CA ARG A 164 -5.71 -2.80 -9.35
C ARG A 164 -5.61 -3.74 -10.54
N ARG A 165 -5.67 -5.06 -10.31
CA ARG A 165 -5.62 -6.05 -11.38
C ARG A 165 -6.77 -5.90 -12.36
N LYS A 166 -8.00 -5.64 -11.87
CA LYS A 166 -9.16 -5.37 -12.72
C LYS A 166 -8.95 -4.13 -13.59
N HIS A 167 -8.42 -3.06 -13.01
CA HIS A 167 -8.11 -1.85 -13.74
C HIS A 167 -7.03 -2.08 -14.81
N GLU A 168 -5.93 -2.75 -14.46
CA GLU A 168 -4.85 -3.10 -15.39
C GLU A 168 -5.36 -3.94 -16.57
N LEU A 169 -6.19 -4.95 -16.30
CA LEU A 169 -6.79 -5.79 -17.34
C LEU A 169 -7.73 -5.00 -18.25
N GLU A 170 -8.53 -4.08 -17.70
CA GLU A 170 -9.41 -3.23 -18.50
C GLU A 170 -8.60 -2.25 -19.38
N MET A 171 -7.52 -1.67 -18.87
CA MET A 171 -6.61 -0.85 -19.66
C MET A 171 -5.93 -1.66 -20.76
N MET A 172 -5.49 -2.89 -20.47
CA MET A 172 -4.94 -3.81 -21.48
C MET A 172 -5.98 -4.15 -22.55
N ARG A 173 -7.24 -4.39 -22.17
CA ARG A 173 -8.34 -4.67 -23.10
C ARG A 173 -8.58 -3.48 -24.04
N GLN A 174 -8.63 -2.27 -23.50
CA GLN A 174 -8.81 -1.04 -24.29
C GLN A 174 -7.64 -0.81 -25.24
N TYR A 175 -6.41 -1.03 -24.76
CA TYR A 175 -5.21 -0.92 -25.57
C TYR A 175 -5.19 -1.93 -26.72
N GLN A 176 -5.51 -3.20 -26.45
CA GLN A 176 -5.60 -4.24 -27.47
C GLN A 176 -6.65 -3.90 -28.52
N SER A 177 -7.85 -3.49 -28.09
CA SER A 177 -8.91 -3.06 -29.00
C SER A 177 -8.51 -1.87 -29.87
N MET A 178 -7.76 -0.90 -29.31
CA MET A 178 -7.23 0.22 -30.09
C MET A 178 -6.15 -0.23 -31.09
N GLN A 179 -5.27 -1.13 -30.67
CA GLN A 179 -4.21 -1.67 -31.53
C GLN A 179 -4.81 -2.41 -32.72
N ASP A 180 -5.77 -3.31 -32.47
CA ASP A 180 -6.44 -4.09 -33.52
C ASP A 180 -7.12 -3.15 -34.53
N ALA A 181 -7.86 -2.15 -34.06
CA ALA A 181 -8.49 -1.16 -34.93
C ALA A 181 -7.47 -0.35 -35.76
N CYS A 182 -6.30 -0.05 -35.19
CA CYS A 182 -5.22 0.65 -35.91
C CYS A 182 -4.55 -0.24 -36.96
N GLU A 183 -4.38 -1.53 -36.68
CA GLU A 183 -3.86 -2.50 -37.67
C GLU A 183 -4.83 -2.66 -38.84
N GLU A 184 -6.14 -2.76 -38.57
CA GLU A 184 -7.18 -2.78 -39.61
C GLU A 184 -7.17 -1.51 -40.47
N LEU A 185 -6.98 -0.33 -39.86
CA LEU A 185 -6.82 0.91 -40.63
C LEU A 185 -5.53 0.96 -41.46
N ARG A 186 -4.50 0.23 -41.06
CA ARG A 186 -3.20 0.22 -41.75
C ARG A 186 -3.21 -0.68 -42.99
N THR A 187 -3.91 -1.80 -42.93
CA THR A 187 -3.90 -2.84 -43.98
C THR A 187 -5.25 -3.02 -44.67
N GLY A 188 -6.36 -2.89 -43.94
CA GLY A 188 -7.71 -3.25 -44.39
C GLY A 188 -8.46 -2.15 -45.16
N ALA A 189 -8.08 -0.88 -45.00
CA ALA A 189 -8.81 0.25 -45.61
C ALA A 189 -8.54 0.49 -47.11
N GLY A 190 -7.59 -0.26 -47.73
CA GLY A 190 -7.27 -0.14 -49.16
C GLY A 190 -6.66 1.19 -49.60
N ASP A 191 -6.35 2.09 -48.65
CA ASP A 191 -5.86 3.45 -48.86
C ASP A 191 -4.33 3.58 -48.75
N GLY A 192 -3.63 2.44 -48.67
CA GLY A 192 -2.18 2.36 -48.44
C GLY A 192 -1.74 2.88 -47.07
N GLY A 193 -2.63 2.90 -46.07
CA GLY A 193 -2.33 3.37 -44.71
C GLY A 193 -2.32 4.90 -44.57
N LYS A 194 -3.01 5.62 -45.47
CA LYS A 194 -3.13 7.09 -45.38
C LYS A 194 -3.89 7.52 -44.12
N LEU A 195 -5.04 6.91 -43.84
CA LEU A 195 -5.85 7.19 -42.65
C LEU A 195 -5.09 6.86 -41.36
N PHE A 196 -4.36 5.75 -41.33
CA PHE A 196 -3.49 5.39 -40.22
C PHE A 196 -2.42 6.46 -39.92
N ARG A 197 -1.76 7.01 -40.96
CA ARG A 197 -0.79 8.10 -40.75
C ARG A 197 -1.45 9.37 -40.20
N VAL A 198 -2.67 9.67 -40.65
CA VAL A 198 -3.42 10.84 -40.17
C VAL A 198 -3.86 10.66 -38.72
N SER A 199 -4.33 9.47 -38.31
CA SER A 199 -4.75 9.22 -36.94
C SER A 199 -3.59 9.25 -35.94
N MET A 200 -2.37 8.90 -36.38
CA MET A 200 -1.16 8.97 -35.55
C MET A 200 -0.58 10.38 -35.38
N ASN A 201 -1.19 11.41 -36.00
CA ASN A 201 -0.77 12.79 -35.82
C ASN A 201 -1.09 13.29 -34.40
N LYS A 202 -0.06 13.66 -33.64
CA LYS A 202 -0.20 14.18 -32.26
C LYS A 202 -0.35 15.70 -32.16
N LYS A 203 -0.86 16.35 -33.21
CA LYS A 203 -0.99 17.82 -33.27
C LYS A 203 -2.01 18.27 -32.21
N GLY A 204 -1.66 19.26 -31.40
CA GLY A 204 -2.56 19.84 -30.39
C GLY A 204 -2.64 19.08 -29.06
N ILE A 205 -2.27 17.80 -29.02
CA ILE A 205 -2.43 16.94 -27.83
C ILE A 205 -1.66 17.49 -26.61
N PHE A 206 -0.46 18.01 -26.82
CA PHE A 206 0.40 18.52 -25.74
C PHE A 206 0.25 20.03 -25.50
N THR A 207 -0.52 20.74 -26.32
CA THR A 207 -0.69 22.19 -26.24
C THR A 207 -2.08 22.60 -25.78
N ASP A 208 -3.12 22.01 -26.37
CA ASP A 208 -4.53 22.36 -26.15
C ASP A 208 -5.12 21.66 -24.91
N MET A 209 -4.43 20.61 -24.42
CA MET A 209 -4.83 19.81 -23.27
C MET A 209 -6.30 19.32 -23.39
N PHE A 210 -6.93 18.98 -22.26
CA PHE A 210 -8.34 18.58 -22.23
C PHE A 210 -9.20 19.80 -21.89
N PRO A 211 -10.39 19.96 -22.51
CA PRO A 211 -11.32 21.03 -22.14
C PRO A 211 -11.67 21.01 -20.66
N ILE A 212 -11.60 22.18 -20.00
CA ILE A 212 -11.76 22.31 -18.55
C ILE A 212 -13.16 21.88 -18.08
N GLU A 213 -14.17 21.96 -18.94
CA GLU A 213 -15.53 21.54 -18.65
C GLU A 213 -15.65 20.03 -18.44
N TYR A 214 -14.78 19.24 -19.08
CA TYR A 214 -14.76 17.78 -18.94
C TYR A 214 -13.97 17.32 -17.70
N ALA A 215 -13.00 18.12 -17.24
CA ALA A 215 -12.17 17.80 -16.08
C ALA A 215 -12.90 17.92 -14.72
N ARG A 216 -14.24 17.96 -14.72
CA ARG A 216 -15.05 18.00 -13.49
C ARG A 216 -14.94 16.67 -12.74
N MET A 217 -14.60 16.76 -11.45
CA MET A 217 -14.52 15.59 -10.57
C MET A 217 -15.93 15.07 -10.23
N GLN A 218 -16.02 13.76 -10.00
CA GLN A 218 -17.25 13.14 -9.53
C GLN A 218 -17.60 13.66 -8.12
N THR A 219 -18.87 14.01 -7.89
CA THR A 219 -19.39 14.47 -6.60
C THR A 219 -20.25 13.40 -5.92
N ASP A 220 -20.35 13.45 -4.59
CA ASP A 220 -21.15 12.49 -3.81
C ASP A 220 -22.67 12.61 -4.07
N SER A 221 -23.14 13.78 -4.48
CA SER A 221 -24.54 14.03 -4.87
C SER A 221 -24.59 14.85 -6.16
N PRO A 222 -25.59 14.62 -7.03
CA PRO A 222 -25.71 15.37 -8.27
C PRO A 222 -26.08 16.84 -7.97
N PRO A 223 -25.72 17.79 -8.87
CA PRO A 223 -26.19 19.16 -8.76
C PRO A 223 -27.71 19.24 -8.97
N SER A 224 -28.33 20.32 -8.48
CA SER A 224 -29.78 20.56 -8.65
C SER A 224 -30.19 20.58 -10.12
N GLU A 225 -29.38 21.24 -10.94
CA GLU A 225 -29.50 21.26 -12.40
C GLU A 225 -28.52 20.20 -12.95
N GLY A 226 -28.94 18.92 -12.93
CA GLY A 226 -28.10 17.76 -13.21
C GLY A 226 -27.24 17.87 -14.47
N TRP A 227 -27.86 18.20 -15.62
CA TRP A 227 -27.19 18.38 -16.91
C TRP A 227 -27.72 19.63 -17.63
N ASN A 228 -26.82 20.38 -18.28
CA ASN A 228 -27.20 21.56 -19.06
C ASN A 228 -27.53 21.18 -20.51
N TYR A 229 -28.82 21.19 -20.85
CA TYR A 229 -29.31 20.93 -22.21
C TYR A 229 -29.22 22.15 -23.14
N ASP A 230 -29.12 23.36 -22.59
CA ASP A 230 -29.09 24.63 -23.32
C ASP A 230 -27.65 25.08 -23.68
N TRP A 231 -26.69 24.15 -23.67
CA TRP A 231 -25.30 24.47 -23.96
C TRP A 231 -25.15 25.06 -25.38
N LYS A 232 -24.50 26.24 -25.47
CA LYS A 232 -24.18 26.92 -26.73
C LYS A 232 -22.68 27.16 -26.83
N ARG A 233 -22.13 27.07 -28.05
CA ARG A 233 -20.73 27.40 -28.31
C ARG A 233 -20.46 28.86 -27.93
N PRO A 234 -19.48 29.15 -27.06
CA PRO A 234 -19.13 30.54 -26.74
C PRO A 234 -18.64 31.26 -28.00
N GLY A 235 -19.31 32.36 -28.38
CA GLY A 235 -18.93 33.20 -29.54
C GLY A 235 -19.94 33.27 -30.69
N GLN A 236 -21.01 32.46 -30.68
CA GLN A 236 -22.17 32.72 -31.53
C GLN A 236 -23.19 33.53 -30.71
N LYS A 237 -23.28 34.84 -30.98
CA LYS A 237 -24.40 35.69 -30.55
C LYS A 237 -25.51 35.62 -31.58
#